data_AF-A0A4Y2KNJ2-F1
#
_entry.id   AF-A0A4Y2KNJ2-F1
#
_cell.length_a   1.000
_cell.length_b   1.000
_cell.length_c   1.000
_cell.angle_alpha   90.00
_cell.angle_beta   90.00
_cell.angle_gamma   90.00
#
_symmetry.space_group_name_H-M   'P 1'
#
loop_
_entity.id
_entity.type
_entity.pdbx_description
1 polymer ?
#
loop_
_entity_poly.entity_id
_entity_poly.type
_entity_poly.pdbx_seq_one_letter_code
_entity_poly.pdbx_strand_id
1 'polypeptide(L)'
;MDENADLFALLAEMKSIEQIGEEMKKGHEEMKKGQGEMRKGHEEMKKDLEMCQEEKKNLNRAEKEEMRTHVESQVEEMKDHVNRSIGKLEEYVQGVKTEIDEVQGKISFLEQRISDLESRLNNIPASPELMYSVSMIKSLTFDGQTSWTVFKTQFDDVSSTNGWTGPVKVSQIVASQRG
;
A
#
# COMPACT_ATOMS: atom_id res chain seq x y z
N MET A 1 111.50 -16.31 -36.26
CA MET A 1 110.28 -16.30 -37.11
C MET A 1 109.04 -15.99 -36.27
N ASP A 2 109.17 -15.64 -34.99
CA ASP A 2 108.06 -15.63 -34.03
C ASP A 2 107.32 -14.28 -33.93
N GLU A 3 108.00 -13.15 -34.14
CA GLU A 3 107.39 -11.80 -34.03
C GLU A 3 106.24 -11.53 -35.02
N ASN A 4 106.26 -12.18 -36.20
CA ASN A 4 105.19 -12.04 -37.19
C ASN A 4 103.94 -12.85 -36.81
N ALA A 5 104.09 -13.96 -36.07
CA ALA A 5 102.97 -14.77 -35.59
C ALA A 5 102.20 -14.06 -34.46
N ASP A 6 102.91 -13.37 -33.57
CA ASP A 6 102.33 -12.61 -32.47
C ASP A 6 101.48 -11.42 -32.96
N LEU A 7 101.90 -10.74 -34.04
CA LEU A 7 101.13 -9.63 -34.65
C LEU A 7 99.80 -10.11 -35.26
N PHE A 8 99.78 -11.30 -35.88
CA PHE A 8 98.55 -11.89 -36.42
C PHE A 8 97.58 -12.34 -35.31
N ALA A 9 98.10 -12.86 -34.20
CA ALA A 9 97.30 -13.22 -33.03
C ALA A 9 96.62 -11.98 -32.42
N LEU A 10 97.36 -10.88 -32.25
CA LEU A 10 96.83 -9.62 -31.72
C LEU A 10 95.73 -9.03 -32.62
N LEU A 11 95.90 -9.09 -33.95
CA LEU A 11 94.88 -8.65 -34.90
C LEU A 11 93.61 -9.52 -34.84
N ALA A 12 93.76 -10.83 -34.61
CA ALA A 12 92.62 -11.74 -34.44
C ALA A 12 91.86 -11.44 -33.14
N GLU A 13 92.57 -11.15 -32.04
CA GLU A 13 91.96 -10.72 -30.78
C GLU A 13 91.22 -9.38 -30.93
N MET A 14 91.80 -8.39 -31.60
CA MET A 14 91.15 -7.10 -31.88
C MET A 14 89.84 -7.27 -32.66
N LYS A 15 89.82 -8.13 -33.69
CA LYS A 15 88.59 -8.45 -34.45
C LYS A 15 87.55 -9.16 -33.60
N SER A 16 87.96 -10.08 -32.72
CA SER A 16 87.04 -10.75 -31.81
C SER A 16 86.43 -9.78 -30.80
N ILE A 17 87.23 -8.86 -30.25
CA ILE A 17 86.75 -7.80 -29.34
C ILE A 17 85.77 -6.86 -30.05
N GLU A 18 86.07 -6.47 -31.29
CA GLU A 18 85.17 -5.65 -32.11
C GLU A 18 83.82 -6.35 -32.33
N GLN A 19 83.83 -7.63 -32.70
CA GLN A 19 82.62 -8.44 -32.88
C GLN A 19 81.81 -8.57 -31.57
N ILE A 20 82.47 -8.83 -30.44
CA ILE A 20 81.82 -8.86 -29.11
C ILE A 20 81.18 -7.48 -28.80
N GLY A 21 81.85 -6.38 -29.17
CA GLY A 21 81.32 -5.02 -29.03
C GLY A 21 80.08 -4.75 -29.87
N GLU A 22 80.05 -5.24 -31.11
CA GLU A 22 78.87 -5.15 -31.99
C GLU A 22 77.70 -6.00 -31.48
N GLU A 23 77.96 -7.23 -31.04
CA GLU A 23 76.96 -8.11 -30.43
C GLU A 23 76.36 -7.50 -29.15
N MET A 24 77.20 -6.89 -28.30
CA MET A 24 76.73 -6.16 -27.11
C MET A 24 75.83 -4.97 -27.48
N LYS A 25 76.18 -4.18 -28.51
CA LYS A 25 75.35 -3.05 -28.96
C LYS A 25 73.99 -3.54 -29.46
N LYS A 26 73.98 -4.59 -30.29
CA LYS A 26 72.74 -5.18 -30.82
C LYS A 26 71.85 -5.74 -29.70
N GLY A 27 72.43 -6.50 -28.77
CA GLY A 27 71.70 -7.03 -27.61
C GLY A 27 71.12 -5.92 -26.73
N HIS A 28 71.82 -4.81 -26.57
CA HIS A 28 71.33 -3.63 -25.85
C HIS A 28 70.18 -2.90 -26.59
N GLU A 29 70.24 -2.80 -27.92
CA GLU A 29 69.12 -2.26 -28.72
C GLU A 29 67.88 -3.16 -28.66
N GLU A 30 68.05 -4.47 -28.76
CA GLU A 30 66.97 -5.45 -28.60
C GLU A 30 66.35 -5.37 -27.19
N MET A 31 67.18 -5.23 -26.15
CA MET A 31 66.71 -5.04 -24.78
C MET A 31 65.90 -3.75 -24.62
N LYS A 32 66.37 -2.63 -25.20
CA LYS A 32 65.62 -1.37 -25.20
C LYS A 32 64.28 -1.50 -25.92
N LYS A 33 64.24 -2.18 -27.06
CA LYS A 33 63.01 -2.43 -27.81
C LYS A 33 62.03 -3.29 -27.01
N GLY A 34 62.51 -4.39 -26.43
CA GLY A 34 61.70 -5.26 -25.57
C GLY A 34 61.15 -4.55 -24.33
N GLN A 35 61.93 -3.68 -23.70
CA GLN A 35 61.45 -2.82 -22.61
C GLN A 35 60.36 -1.83 -23.09
N GLY A 36 60.52 -1.26 -24.29
CA GLY A 36 59.53 -0.38 -24.89
C GLY A 36 58.20 -1.09 -25.17
N GLU A 37 58.26 -2.29 -25.73
CA GLU A 37 57.07 -3.13 -25.98
C GLU A 37 56.39 -3.54 -24.67
N MET A 38 57.16 -3.93 -23.65
CA MET A 38 56.65 -4.27 -22.32
C MET A 38 55.94 -3.07 -21.67
N ARG A 39 56.53 -1.87 -21.76
CA ARG A 39 55.92 -0.65 -21.23
C ARG A 39 54.62 -0.32 -21.94
N LYS A 40 54.57 -0.45 -23.26
CA LYS A 40 53.36 -0.24 -24.05
C LYS A 40 52.26 -1.24 -23.68
N GLY A 41 52.59 -2.52 -23.54
CA GLY A 41 51.65 -3.55 -23.09
C GLY A 41 51.09 -3.27 -21.69
N HIS A 42 51.93 -2.75 -20.78
CA HIS A 42 51.47 -2.34 -19.45
C HIS A 42 50.53 -1.12 -19.50
N GLU A 43 50.79 -0.14 -20.37
CA GLU A 43 49.89 1.01 -20.56
C GLU A 43 48.54 0.62 -21.16
N GLU A 44 48.51 -0.30 -22.13
CA GLU A 44 47.28 -0.85 -22.71
C GLU A 44 46.47 -1.61 -21.64
N MET A 45 47.11 -2.51 -20.90
CA MET A 45 46.46 -3.26 -19.82
C MET A 45 45.87 -2.35 -18.74
N LYS A 46 46.57 -1.25 -18.40
CA LYS A 46 46.07 -0.26 -17.45
C LYS A 46 44.82 0.44 -17.98
N LYS A 47 44.82 0.85 -19.25
CA LYS A 47 43.64 1.46 -19.89
C LYS A 47 42.45 0.52 -19.92
N ASP A 48 42.66 -0.74 -20.28
CA ASP A 48 41.59 -1.76 -20.31
C ASP A 48 40.99 -1.98 -18.92
N LEU A 49 41.83 -1.99 -17.88
CA LEU A 49 41.37 -2.09 -16.50
C LEU A 49 40.55 -0.87 -16.07
N GLU A 50 41.01 0.34 -16.41
CA GLU A 50 40.28 1.59 -16.13
C GLU A 50 38.94 1.63 -16.87
N MET A 51 38.90 1.26 -18.14
CA MET A 51 37.65 1.16 -18.92
C MET A 51 36.68 0.15 -18.30
N CYS A 52 37.15 -1.06 -17.98
CA CYS A 52 36.32 -2.10 -17.36
C CYS A 52 35.76 -1.64 -16.00
N GLN A 53 36.55 -0.91 -15.21
CA GLN A 53 36.07 -0.33 -13.95
C GLN A 53 34.99 0.73 -14.17
N GLU A 54 35.16 1.58 -15.18
CA GLU A 54 34.18 2.64 -15.48
C GLU A 54 32.89 2.07 -16.05
N GLU A 55 32.96 1.07 -16.93
CA GLU A 55 31.79 0.34 -17.43
C GLU A 55 30.97 -0.27 -16.30
N LYS A 56 31.63 -0.93 -15.33
CA LYS A 56 30.95 -1.50 -14.16
C LYS A 56 30.24 -0.44 -13.32
N LYS A 57 30.86 0.73 -13.12
CA LYS A 57 30.22 1.84 -12.40
C LYS A 57 29.00 2.38 -13.14
N ASN A 58 29.10 2.52 -14.47
CA ASN A 58 28.00 3.01 -15.30
C ASN A 58 26.84 2.02 -15.33
N LEU A 59 27.13 0.72 -15.42
CA LEU A 59 26.13 -0.34 -15.40
C LEU A 59 25.40 -0.37 -14.04
N ASN A 60 26.13 -0.28 -12.93
CA ASN A 60 25.55 -0.19 -11.60
C ASN A 60 24.67 1.08 -11.44
N ARG A 61 25.12 2.22 -11.98
CA ARG A 61 24.34 3.47 -11.97
C ARG A 61 23.04 3.31 -12.76
N ALA A 62 23.10 2.69 -13.94
CA ALA A 62 21.92 2.46 -14.78
C ALA A 62 20.92 1.53 -14.10
N GLU A 63 21.37 0.39 -13.57
CA GLU A 63 20.53 -0.55 -12.82
C GLU A 63 19.87 0.11 -11.61
N LYS A 64 20.61 0.96 -10.88
CA LYS A 64 20.08 1.70 -9.73
C LYS A 64 19.00 2.71 -10.14
N GLU A 65 19.18 3.42 -11.25
CA GLU A 65 18.20 4.39 -11.73
C GLU A 65 16.95 3.72 -12.30
N GLU A 66 17.11 2.61 -13.02
CA GLU A 66 15.98 1.78 -13.46
C GLU A 66 15.17 1.26 -12.27
N MET A 67 15.85 0.72 -11.24
CA MET A 67 15.18 0.26 -10.03
C MET A 67 14.46 1.39 -9.29
N ARG A 68 15.10 2.56 -9.20
CA ARG A 68 14.51 3.75 -8.57
C ARG A 68 13.24 4.19 -9.31
N THR A 69 13.31 4.35 -10.64
CA THR A 69 12.15 4.76 -11.45
C THR A 69 11.03 3.73 -11.42
N HIS A 70 11.34 2.43 -11.40
CA HIS A 70 10.34 1.37 -11.26
C HIS A 70 9.60 1.44 -9.92
N VAL A 71 10.33 1.60 -8.82
CA VAL A 71 9.75 1.74 -7.47
C VAL A 71 8.93 3.03 -7.36
N GLU A 72 9.42 4.15 -7.88
CA GLU A 72 8.70 5.42 -7.91
C GLU A 72 7.36 5.28 -8.66
N SER A 73 7.35 4.62 -9.83
CA SER A 73 6.13 4.36 -10.61
C SER A 73 5.13 3.49 -9.83
N GLN A 74 5.58 2.40 -9.21
CA GLN A 74 4.70 1.52 -8.43
C GLN A 74 4.08 2.23 -7.21
N VAL A 75 4.87 3.07 -6.55
CA VAL A 75 4.39 3.85 -5.41
C VAL A 75 3.31 4.86 -5.84
N GLU A 76 3.50 5.53 -6.98
CA GLU A 76 2.50 6.49 -7.48
C GLU A 76 1.21 5.77 -7.92
N GLU A 77 1.31 4.62 -8.60
CA GLU A 77 0.14 3.79 -8.93
C GLU A 77 -0.63 3.34 -7.69
N MET A 78 0.08 2.91 -6.64
CA MET A 78 -0.54 2.50 -5.39
C MET A 78 -1.22 3.67 -4.68
N LYS A 79 -0.60 4.85 -4.69
CA LYS A 79 -1.17 6.08 -4.14
C LYS A 79 -2.45 6.48 -4.86
N ASP A 80 -2.47 6.39 -6.19
CA ASP A 80 -3.68 6.64 -6.98
C ASP A 80 -4.80 5.64 -6.69
N HIS A 81 -4.45 4.36 -6.53
CA HIS A 81 -5.42 3.32 -6.16
C HIS A 81 -6.03 3.56 -4.78
N VAL A 82 -5.20 3.94 -3.80
CA VAL A 82 -5.65 4.28 -2.44
C VAL A 82 -6.55 5.51 -2.46
N ASN A 83 -6.15 6.58 -3.14
CA ASN A 83 -6.95 7.81 -3.25
C ASN A 83 -8.31 7.55 -3.89
N ARG A 84 -8.36 6.73 -4.96
CA ARG A 84 -9.62 6.31 -5.60
C ARG A 84 -10.50 5.52 -4.64
N SER A 85 -9.91 4.63 -3.84
CA SER A 85 -10.64 3.81 -2.86
C SER A 85 -11.21 4.67 -1.74
N ILE A 86 -10.44 5.65 -1.25
CA ILE A 86 -10.87 6.63 -0.26
C ILE A 86 -12.07 7.44 -0.80
N GLY A 87 -11.96 7.99 -2.02
CA GLY A 87 -13.05 8.79 -2.60
C GLY A 87 -14.37 8.02 -2.74
N LYS A 88 -14.32 6.73 -3.10
CA LYS A 88 -15.53 5.88 -3.12
C LYS A 88 -16.12 5.69 -1.72
N LEU A 89 -15.29 5.46 -0.70
CA LEU A 89 -15.75 5.32 0.68
C LEU A 89 -16.38 6.62 1.19
N GLU A 90 -15.80 7.77 0.86
CA GLU A 90 -16.35 9.08 1.20
C GLU A 90 -17.74 9.29 0.57
N GLU A 91 -17.92 8.92 -0.71
CA GLU A 91 -19.22 8.96 -1.39
C GLU A 91 -20.25 8.06 -0.69
N TYR A 92 -19.88 6.81 -0.38
CA TYR A 92 -20.76 5.89 0.34
C TYR A 92 -21.16 6.43 1.73
N VAL A 93 -20.20 6.94 2.50
CA VAL A 93 -20.45 7.51 3.84
C VAL A 93 -21.39 8.72 3.73
N GLN A 94 -21.21 9.58 2.73
CA GLN A 94 -22.07 10.74 2.52
C GLN A 94 -23.50 10.34 2.10
N GLY A 95 -23.64 9.28 1.30
CA GLY A 95 -24.93 8.67 0.98
C GLY A 95 -25.66 8.17 2.23
N VAL A 96 -24.98 7.35 3.05
CA VAL A 96 -25.52 6.84 4.31
C VAL A 96 -25.92 7.96 5.26
N LYS A 97 -25.11 9.03 5.37
CA LYS A 97 -25.44 10.19 6.19
C LYS A 97 -26.76 10.85 5.74
N THR A 98 -26.95 11.00 4.44
CA THR A 98 -28.19 11.58 3.88
C THR A 98 -29.41 10.72 4.20
N GLU A 99 -29.29 9.39 4.09
CA GLU A 99 -30.37 8.47 4.46
C GLU A 99 -30.71 8.54 5.96
N ILE A 100 -29.69 8.67 6.83
CA ILE A 100 -29.88 8.86 8.27
C ILE A 100 -30.65 10.16 8.55
N ASP A 101 -30.27 11.27 7.90
CA ASP A 101 -30.94 12.56 8.07
C ASP A 101 -32.43 12.48 7.66
N GLU A 102 -32.75 11.76 6.57
CA GLU A 102 -34.14 11.53 6.14
C GLU A 102 -34.93 10.69 7.17
N VAL A 103 -34.32 9.63 7.69
CA VAL A 103 -34.93 8.78 8.73
C VAL A 103 -35.17 9.57 10.01
N GLN A 104 -34.21 10.39 10.45
CA GLN A 104 -34.37 11.27 11.61
C GLN A 104 -35.52 12.28 11.43
N GLY A 105 -35.69 12.82 10.22
CA GLY A 105 -36.83 13.67 9.88
C GLY A 105 -38.18 12.93 10.00
N LYS A 106 -38.26 11.70 9.49
CA LYS A 106 -39.45 10.85 9.60
C LYS A 106 -39.77 10.50 11.06
N ILE A 107 -38.76 10.21 11.88
CA ILE A 107 -38.92 9.93 13.31
C ILE A 107 -39.49 11.15 14.03
N SER A 108 -38.88 12.32 13.85
CA SER A 108 -39.35 13.60 14.44
C SER A 108 -40.82 13.88 14.10
N PHE A 109 -41.21 13.65 12.85
CA PHE A 109 -42.60 13.82 12.40
C PHE A 109 -43.56 12.83 13.09
N LEU A 110 -43.16 11.56 13.24
CA LEU A 110 -43.96 10.55 13.92
C LEU A 110 -44.10 10.85 15.41
N GLU A 111 -43.03 11.26 16.08
CA GLU A 111 -43.05 11.70 17.48
C GLU A 111 -44.05 12.85 17.70
N GLN A 112 -44.06 13.85 16.82
CA GLN A 112 -45.02 14.95 16.88
C GLN A 112 -46.47 14.46 16.71
N ARG A 113 -46.73 13.56 15.75
CA ARG A 113 -48.07 12.98 15.55
C ARG A 113 -48.53 12.14 16.73
N ILE A 114 -47.62 11.39 17.36
CA ILE A 114 -47.92 10.62 18.57
C ILE A 114 -48.30 11.58 19.71
N SER A 115 -47.55 12.66 19.90
CA SER A 115 -47.86 13.67 20.91
C SER A 115 -49.23 14.34 20.68
N ASP A 116 -49.59 14.67 19.43
CA ASP A 116 -50.93 15.20 19.10
C ASP A 116 -52.04 14.21 19.48
N LEU A 117 -51.89 12.94 19.08
CA LEU A 117 -52.87 11.90 19.37
C LEU A 117 -53.02 11.66 20.88
N GLU A 118 -51.92 11.66 21.63
CA GLU A 118 -51.94 11.56 23.09
C GLU A 118 -52.67 12.72 23.74
N SER A 119 -52.44 13.96 23.27
CA SER A 119 -53.17 15.12 23.76
C SER A 119 -54.67 15.01 23.49
N ARG A 120 -55.07 14.55 22.30
CA ARG A 120 -56.47 14.34 21.93
C ARG A 120 -57.13 13.25 22.77
N LEU A 121 -56.41 12.16 23.04
CA LEU A 121 -56.89 11.06 23.88
C LEU A 121 -57.15 11.53 25.33
N ASN A 122 -56.24 12.34 25.89
CA ASN A 122 -56.39 12.87 27.25
C ASN A 122 -57.59 13.81 27.44
N ASN A 123 -58.17 14.33 26.36
CA ASN A 123 -59.33 15.24 26.40
C ASN A 123 -60.68 14.52 26.21
N ILE A 124 -60.70 13.18 26.08
CA ILE A 124 -61.96 12.43 25.98
C ILE A 124 -62.60 12.33 27.38
N PRO A 125 -63.89 12.69 27.56
CA PRO A 125 -64.55 12.61 28.85
C PRO A 125 -64.55 11.18 29.39
N ALA A 126 -64.13 11.01 30.64
CA ALA A 126 -64.03 9.73 31.32
C ALA A 126 -65.43 9.09 31.47
N SER A 127 -65.83 8.25 30.51
CA SER A 127 -66.95 7.35 30.71
C SER A 127 -66.46 6.11 31.48
N PRO A 128 -67.27 5.55 32.40
CA PRO A 128 -66.94 4.32 33.12
C PRO A 128 -66.55 3.16 32.19
N GLU A 129 -67.21 3.04 31.02
CA GLU A 129 -66.95 1.97 30.03
C GLU A 129 -65.55 2.08 29.37
N LEU A 130 -65.02 3.28 29.20
CA LEU A 130 -63.67 3.50 28.64
C LEU A 130 -62.57 3.26 29.69
N MET A 131 -62.83 3.58 30.97
CA MET A 131 -61.90 3.28 32.07
C MET A 131 -61.66 1.77 32.27
N TYR A 132 -62.70 0.95 32.09
CA TYR A 132 -62.59 -0.52 32.17
C TYR A 132 -61.77 -1.13 31.03
N SER A 133 -61.72 -0.49 29.86
CA SER A 133 -60.97 -0.99 28.68
C SER A 133 -59.47 -0.69 28.74
N VAL A 134 -59.08 0.42 29.36
CA VAL A 134 -57.66 0.85 29.44
C VAL A 134 -56.93 0.24 30.65
N SER A 135 -57.63 -0.01 31.76
CA SER A 135 -56.99 -0.35 33.04
C SER A 135 -56.56 -1.82 33.21
N MET A 136 -56.94 -2.72 32.29
CA MET A 136 -56.74 -4.17 32.48
C MET A 136 -55.77 -4.83 31.48
N ILE A 137 -55.25 -4.08 30.50
CA ILE A 137 -54.39 -4.65 29.48
C ILE A 137 -52.92 -4.49 29.90
N LYS A 138 -52.35 -5.52 30.52
CA LYS A 138 -50.90 -5.59 30.79
C LYS A 138 -50.15 -5.62 29.45
N SER A 139 -49.45 -4.54 29.14
CA SER A 139 -48.58 -4.43 27.96
C SER A 139 -47.34 -5.30 28.13
N LEU A 140 -46.95 -6.01 27.07
CA LEU A 140 -45.65 -6.68 27.01
C LEU A 140 -44.57 -5.59 26.90
N THR A 141 -43.61 -5.46 27.81
CA THR A 141 -42.55 -4.44 27.69
C THR A 141 -41.50 -4.85 26.66
N PHE A 142 -41.13 -3.94 25.76
CA PHE A 142 -40.00 -4.10 24.86
C PHE A 142 -38.73 -3.64 25.59
N ASP A 143 -37.88 -4.59 25.96
CA ASP A 143 -36.69 -4.35 26.79
C ASP A 143 -35.45 -3.88 25.99
N GLY A 144 -35.56 -3.82 24.66
CA GLY A 144 -34.43 -3.52 23.77
C GLY A 144 -33.33 -4.59 23.72
N GLN A 145 -33.42 -5.65 24.53
CA GLN A 145 -32.47 -6.77 24.56
C GLN A 145 -32.88 -7.86 23.58
N THR A 146 -34.19 -8.05 23.39
CA THR A 146 -34.76 -8.91 22.36
C THR A 146 -34.93 -8.16 21.03
N SER A 147 -34.71 -8.84 19.89
CA SER A 147 -34.85 -8.19 18.59
C SER A 147 -36.31 -7.81 18.30
N TRP A 148 -36.51 -6.73 17.52
CA TRP A 148 -37.85 -6.24 17.16
C TRP A 148 -38.74 -7.32 16.52
N THR A 149 -38.14 -8.21 15.72
CA THR A 149 -38.87 -9.32 15.08
C THR A 149 -39.39 -10.32 16.11
N VAL A 150 -38.57 -10.68 17.10
CA VAL A 150 -38.95 -11.60 18.18
C VAL A 150 -40.05 -10.97 19.03
N PHE A 151 -39.90 -9.70 19.39
CA PHE A 151 -40.92 -8.94 20.09
C PHE A 151 -42.24 -8.91 19.30
N LYS A 152 -42.21 -8.63 17.99
CA LYS A 152 -43.40 -8.60 17.14
C LYS A 152 -44.14 -9.93 17.11
N THR A 153 -43.43 -11.06 17.03
CA THR A 153 -44.06 -12.39 17.06
C THR A 153 -44.74 -12.65 18.40
N GLN A 154 -44.06 -12.37 19.52
CA GLN A 154 -44.64 -12.54 20.87
C GLN A 154 -45.84 -11.60 21.08
N PHE A 155 -45.72 -10.35 20.62
CA PHE A 155 -46.80 -9.38 20.67
C PHE A 155 -48.02 -9.85 19.86
N ASP A 156 -47.81 -10.39 18.66
CA ASP A 156 -48.90 -10.86 17.80
C ASP A 156 -49.62 -12.08 18.40
N ASP A 157 -48.91 -13.01 19.05
CA ASP A 157 -49.48 -14.12 19.82
C ASP A 157 -50.31 -13.64 21.02
N VAL A 158 -49.75 -12.74 21.84
CA VAL A 158 -50.43 -12.15 23.00
C VAL A 158 -51.66 -11.34 22.54
N SER A 159 -51.55 -10.63 21.42
CA SER A 159 -52.67 -9.88 20.86
C SER A 159 -53.80 -10.78 20.37
N SER A 160 -53.48 -11.95 19.84
CA SER A 160 -54.46 -12.90 19.31
C SER A 160 -55.16 -13.66 20.42
N THR A 161 -54.40 -14.10 21.43
CA THR A 161 -54.93 -14.77 22.63
C THR A 161 -55.85 -13.86 23.46
N ASN A 162 -55.52 -12.57 23.54
CA ASN A 162 -56.34 -11.58 24.25
C ASN A 162 -57.43 -10.94 23.37
N GLY A 163 -57.57 -11.36 22.11
CA GLY A 163 -58.59 -10.84 21.20
C GLY A 163 -58.48 -9.33 20.91
N TRP A 164 -57.27 -8.76 20.96
CA TRP A 164 -57.06 -7.34 20.74
C TRP A 164 -57.42 -6.95 19.30
N THR A 165 -58.30 -5.96 19.16
CA THR A 165 -58.66 -5.36 17.88
C THR A 165 -57.63 -4.32 17.46
N GLY A 166 -57.63 -3.89 16.18
CA GLY A 166 -56.64 -2.93 15.65
C GLY A 166 -56.35 -1.72 16.57
N PRO A 167 -57.38 -1.01 17.07
CA PRO A 167 -57.17 0.11 18.00
C PRO A 167 -56.43 -0.30 19.29
N VAL A 168 -56.82 -1.43 19.88
CA VAL A 168 -56.20 -1.97 21.11
C VAL A 168 -54.76 -2.43 20.85
N LYS A 169 -54.50 -3.09 19.72
CA LYS A 169 -53.14 -3.50 19.32
C LYS A 169 -52.21 -2.30 19.21
N VAL A 170 -52.67 -1.21 18.56
CA VAL A 170 -51.85 0.00 18.41
C VAL A 170 -51.53 0.63 19.77
N SER A 171 -52.52 0.78 20.66
CA SER A 171 -52.29 1.31 22.00
C SER A 171 -51.28 0.47 22.80
N GLN A 172 -51.34 -0.85 22.67
CA GLN A 172 -50.45 -1.75 23.39
C GLN A 172 -49.01 -1.74 22.84
N ILE A 173 -48.80 -1.69 21.52
CA ILE A 173 -47.45 -1.54 20.94
C ILE A 173 -46.77 -0.26 21.46
N VAL A 174 -47.52 0.84 21.57
CA VAL A 174 -46.97 2.11 22.07
C VAL A 174 -46.63 2.01 23.56
N ALA A 175 -47.49 1.40 24.37
CA ALA A 175 -47.23 1.19 25.79
C ALA A 175 -46.02 0.27 26.02
N SER A 176 -45.83 -0.75 25.16
CA SER A 176 -44.68 -1.65 25.19
C SER A 176 -43.33 -0.95 25.03
N GLN A 177 -43.27 0.14 24.27
CA GLN A 177 -42.03 0.89 23.99
C GLN A 177 -41.66 1.90 25.08
N ARG A 178 -42.53 2.11 26.09
CA ARG A 178 -42.32 3.06 27.20
C ARG A 178 -41.67 2.44 28.44
N GLY A 179 -41.40 1.13 28.41
CA GLY A 179 -40.73 0.39 29.48
C GLY A 179 -39.22 0.58 29.48
#